data_AF-A0AAP0X0B9-F1
#
_entry.id   AF-A0AAP0X0B9-F1
#
_cell.length_a   1.000
_cell.length_b   1.000
_cell.length_c   1.000
_cell.angle_alpha   90.00
_cell.angle_beta   90.00
_cell.angle_gamma   90.00
#
_symmetry.space_group_name_H-M   'P 1'
#
loop_
_entity.id
_entity.type
_entity.pdbx_description
1 polymer ?
#
loop_
_entity_poly.entity_id
_entity_poly.type
_entity_poly.pdbx_seq_one_letter_code
_entity_poly.pdbx_strand_id
1 'polypeptide(L)'
;MAFNSEDEVCTFYSNFAKSQGFGIKKVSVKSDADGRQKYFSLAYSRNDKHVPTGTNILNPRPSIRMSCKAKINVIVRSRTNFVITKVLLPYNHNLSPSKSRYQLSHRSIDSIMKRMLKLNDQVGIPFPKSYNAQIIKHGDYDQVSFMEKDTRNFITKARDTRLGGGDAEVVYQYFKRM
;
A
#
# COMPACT_ATOMS: atom_id res chain seq x y z
N MET A 1 -11.63 14.56 18.39
CA MET A 1 -12.14 14.52 17.01
C MET A 1 -12.80 13.18 16.76
N ALA A 2 -13.98 13.17 16.12
CA ALA A 2 -14.81 11.98 15.94
C ALA A 2 -15.23 11.80 14.47
N PHE A 3 -15.46 10.57 14.06
CA PHE A 3 -15.77 10.16 12.68
C PHE A 3 -16.81 9.04 12.65
N ASN A 4 -17.51 8.93 11.54
CA ASN A 4 -18.61 7.97 11.37
C ASN A 4 -18.14 6.61 10.83
N SER A 5 -16.92 6.51 10.32
CA SER A 5 -16.36 5.26 9.79
C SER A 5 -14.85 5.17 10.01
N GLU A 6 -14.32 3.95 9.96
CA GLU A 6 -12.87 3.74 9.95
C GLU A 6 -12.22 4.38 8.72
N ASP A 7 -12.88 4.30 7.56
CA ASP A 7 -12.38 4.84 6.29
C ASP A 7 -12.25 6.37 6.34
N GLU A 8 -13.16 7.07 7.00
CA GLU A 8 -13.05 8.51 7.24
C GLU A 8 -11.83 8.86 8.08
N VAL A 9 -11.58 8.12 9.17
CA VAL A 9 -10.39 8.33 10.02
C VAL A 9 -9.11 8.07 9.22
N CYS A 10 -9.10 6.97 8.47
CA CYS A 10 -7.96 6.58 7.63
C CYS A 10 -7.69 7.62 6.54
N THR A 11 -8.74 8.11 5.87
CA THR A 11 -8.63 9.15 4.83
C THR A 11 -8.13 10.46 5.44
N PHE A 12 -8.71 10.88 6.56
CA PHE A 12 -8.29 12.09 7.28
C PHE A 12 -6.79 12.04 7.62
N TYR A 13 -6.34 10.96 8.26
CA TYR A 13 -4.95 10.84 8.67
C TYR A 13 -4.01 10.60 7.49
N SER A 14 -4.46 9.93 6.42
CA SER A 14 -3.70 9.77 5.17
C SER A 14 -3.44 11.11 4.49
N ASN A 15 -4.46 11.98 4.43
CA ASN A 15 -4.32 13.31 3.83
C ASN A 15 -3.35 14.18 4.64
N PHE A 16 -3.48 14.16 5.98
CA PHE A 16 -2.51 14.81 6.86
C PHE A 16 -1.10 14.27 6.61
N ALA A 17 -0.92 12.95 6.65
CA ALA A 17 0.37 12.31 6.43
C ALA A 17 0.99 12.63 5.06
N LYS A 18 0.16 12.67 4.01
CA LYS A 18 0.57 13.04 2.66
C LYS A 18 1.08 14.48 2.61
N SER A 19 0.33 15.43 3.20
CA SER A 19 0.73 16.84 3.27
C SER A 19 2.05 17.03 4.03
N GLN A 20 2.27 16.24 5.08
CA GLN A 20 3.48 16.28 5.88
C GLN A 20 4.64 15.51 5.25
N GLY A 21 4.41 14.61 4.29
CA GLY A 21 5.49 13.89 3.60
C GLY A 21 5.81 12.51 4.12
N PHE A 22 4.87 11.84 4.79
CA PHE A 22 5.07 10.53 5.39
C PHE A 22 3.96 9.54 5.03
N GLY A 23 4.27 8.24 5.06
CA GLY A 23 3.29 7.18 4.84
C GLY A 23 2.71 6.65 6.14
N ILE A 24 1.52 6.07 6.09
CA ILE A 24 0.83 5.50 7.26
C ILE A 24 0.69 3.98 7.16
N LYS A 25 0.56 3.31 8.30
CA LYS A 25 0.26 1.88 8.41
C LYS A 25 -0.60 1.66 9.65
N LYS A 26 -1.57 0.75 9.57
CA LYS A 26 -2.32 0.25 10.73
C LYS A 26 -1.42 -0.73 11.50
N VAL A 27 -1.15 -0.47 12.79
CA VAL A 27 -0.13 -1.21 13.56
C VAL A 27 -0.71 -2.03 14.71
N SER A 28 -1.61 -1.43 15.48
CA SER A 28 -2.23 -2.11 16.63
C SER A 28 -3.71 -2.21 16.38
N VAL A 29 -4.29 -3.37 16.64
CA VAL A 29 -5.74 -3.62 16.61
C VAL A 29 -6.07 -4.39 17.88
N LYS A 30 -7.04 -3.92 18.65
CA LYS A 30 -7.62 -4.68 19.76
C LYS A 30 -9.11 -4.84 19.52
N SER A 31 -9.56 -6.07 19.67
CA SER A 31 -10.98 -6.44 19.61
C SER A 31 -11.48 -6.83 21.00
N ASP A 32 -12.80 -6.78 21.19
CA ASP A 32 -13.43 -7.39 22.36
C ASP A 32 -13.56 -8.92 22.21
N ALA A 33 -14.15 -9.55 23.23
CA ALA A 33 -14.38 -11.00 23.26
C ALA A 33 -15.26 -11.47 22.08
N ASP A 34 -16.11 -10.60 21.54
CA ASP A 34 -16.98 -10.87 20.39
C ASP A 34 -16.26 -10.61 19.04
N GLY A 35 -14.96 -10.31 19.07
CA GLY A 35 -14.15 -10.02 17.88
C GLY A 35 -14.36 -8.62 17.28
N ARG A 36 -15.18 -7.75 17.89
CA ARG A 36 -15.41 -6.39 17.40
C ARG A 36 -14.24 -5.49 17.75
N GLN A 37 -13.72 -4.81 16.74
CA GLN A 37 -12.62 -3.86 16.91
C GLN A 37 -13.03 -2.73 17.86
N LYS A 38 -12.33 -2.57 18.98
CA LYS A 38 -12.50 -1.48 19.95
C LYS A 38 -11.43 -0.42 19.86
N TYR A 39 -10.28 -0.77 19.31
CA TYR A 39 -9.12 0.13 19.30
C TYR A 39 -8.24 -0.17 18.10
N PHE A 40 -7.71 0.87 17.47
CA PHE A 40 -6.58 0.73 16.57
C PHE A 40 -5.66 1.94 16.59
N SER A 41 -4.43 1.74 16.09
CA SER A 41 -3.46 2.81 15.90
C SER A 41 -3.02 2.90 14.44
N LEU A 42 -2.97 4.12 13.91
CA LEU A 42 -2.33 4.42 12.62
C LEU A 42 -0.98 5.09 12.92
N ALA A 43 0.11 4.46 12.50
CA ALA A 43 1.47 4.93 12.75
C ALA A 43 2.21 5.21 11.44
N TYR A 44 3.40 5.81 11.55
CA TYR A 44 4.30 5.93 10.41
C TYR A 44 4.61 4.55 9.80
N SER A 45 4.62 4.47 8.47
CA SER A 45 4.80 3.22 7.72
C SER A 45 6.11 2.49 8.05
N ARG A 46 7.14 3.22 8.53
CA ARG A 46 8.46 2.69 8.89
C ARG A 46 8.70 2.67 10.42
N ASN A 47 7.64 2.57 11.21
CA ASN A 47 7.66 2.47 12.68
C ASN A 47 8.41 1.23 13.21
N ASP A 48 8.56 0.18 12.40
CA ASP A 48 9.22 -1.05 12.84
C ASP A 48 10.70 -0.78 13.21
N LYS A 49 11.24 -1.54 14.18
CA LYS A 49 12.68 -1.55 14.46
C LYS A 49 13.39 -2.43 13.42
N HIS A 50 14.58 -2.01 12.98
CA HIS A 50 15.45 -2.90 12.24
C HIS A 50 16.11 -3.88 13.21
N VAL A 51 15.93 -5.18 12.98
CA VAL A 51 16.70 -6.23 13.64
C VAL A 51 17.51 -6.89 12.53
N PRO A 52 18.84 -6.66 12.46
CA PRO A 52 19.68 -7.30 11.47
C PRO A 52 19.61 -8.82 11.67
N THR A 53 19.17 -9.55 10.65
CA THR A 53 19.10 -11.02 10.67
C THR A 53 20.31 -11.67 9.97
N GLY A 54 21.20 -10.85 9.39
CA GLY A 54 22.38 -11.33 8.66
C GLY A 54 23.59 -11.48 9.57
N THR A 55 24.37 -12.54 9.34
CA THR A 55 25.65 -12.80 10.02
C THR A 55 26.79 -11.90 9.53
N ASN A 56 26.66 -11.32 8.33
CA ASN A 56 27.70 -10.48 7.74
C ASN A 56 27.59 -9.02 8.23
N ILE A 57 28.37 -8.71 9.26
CA ILE A 57 28.45 -7.40 9.92
C ILE A 57 29.06 -6.33 9.00
N LEU A 58 29.90 -6.73 8.04
CA LEU A 58 30.63 -5.82 7.16
C LEU A 58 29.77 -5.27 6.01
N ASN A 59 28.64 -5.91 5.70
CA ASN A 59 27.74 -5.45 4.65
C ASN A 59 26.27 -5.54 5.10
N PRO A 60 25.85 -4.70 6.06
CA PRO A 60 24.49 -4.71 6.55
C PRO A 60 23.53 -4.28 5.43
N ARG A 61 22.43 -5.02 5.25
CA ARG A 61 21.38 -4.61 4.31
C ARG A 61 20.84 -3.23 4.70
N PRO A 62 20.75 -2.26 3.76
CA PRO A 62 20.15 -0.96 4.04
C PRO A 62 18.73 -1.13 4.58
N SER A 63 18.44 -0.53 5.73
CA SER A 63 17.11 -0.60 6.32
C SER A 63 16.32 0.67 6.08
N ILE A 64 15.07 0.48 5.67
CA ILE A 64 14.09 1.55 5.52
C ILE A 64 13.40 1.83 6.87
N ARG A 65 13.60 0.96 7.88
CA ARG A 65 12.95 1.03 9.20
C ARG A 65 13.61 2.08 10.08
N MET A 66 12.81 2.97 10.66
CA MET A 66 13.30 4.18 11.35
C MET A 66 12.88 4.27 12.81
N SER A 67 12.10 3.30 13.31
CA SER A 67 11.61 3.28 14.70
C SER A 67 10.87 4.56 15.14
N CYS A 68 10.25 5.25 14.17
CA CYS A 68 9.52 6.49 14.42
C CYS A 68 8.25 6.21 15.24
N LYS A 69 8.10 6.90 16.38
CA LYS A 69 6.97 6.72 17.31
C LYS A 69 5.72 7.51 16.90
N ALA A 70 5.76 8.24 15.79
CA ALA A 70 4.64 9.05 15.32
C ALA A 70 3.43 8.17 15.00
N LYS A 71 2.31 8.42 15.69
CA LYS A 71 1.06 7.67 15.54
C LYS A 71 -0.14 8.44 16.07
N ILE A 72 -1.32 8.05 15.60
CA ILE A 72 -2.59 8.36 16.23
C ILE A 72 -3.21 7.09 16.80
N ASN A 73 -3.96 7.25 17.89
CA ASN A 73 -4.76 6.20 18.50
C ASN A 73 -6.23 6.51 18.33
N VAL A 74 -7.00 5.49 17.96
CA VAL A 74 -8.42 5.58 17.67
C VAL A 74 -9.14 4.57 18.54
N ILE A 75 -10.17 5.04 19.25
CA ILE A 75 -11.11 4.17 19.98
C ILE A 75 -12.40 4.08 19.16
N VAL A 76 -12.89 2.86 19.01
CA VAL A 76 -14.18 2.54 18.39
C VAL A 76 -15.20 2.41 19.52
N ARG A 77 -16.10 3.39 19.64
CA ARG A 77 -17.15 3.39 20.67
C ARG A 77 -18.39 2.65 20.19
N SER A 78 -18.72 2.78 18.92
CA SER A 78 -19.80 2.09 18.23
C SER A 78 -19.45 1.91 16.76
N ARG A 79 -20.31 1.23 15.99
CA ARG A 79 -20.11 1.02 14.55
C ARG A 79 -19.96 2.32 13.75
N THR A 80 -20.45 3.44 14.28
CA THR A 80 -20.46 4.75 13.63
C THR A 80 -19.77 5.82 14.47
N ASN A 81 -18.94 5.43 15.45
CA ASN A 81 -18.30 6.39 16.34
C ASN A 81 -16.85 6.00 16.59
N PHE A 82 -15.97 6.65 15.83
CA PHE A 82 -14.54 6.49 15.88
C PHE A 82 -13.90 7.78 16.39
N VAL A 83 -13.21 7.71 17.53
CA VAL A 83 -12.66 8.90 18.20
C VAL A 83 -11.14 8.81 18.23
N ILE A 84 -10.47 9.83 17.69
CA ILE A 84 -9.03 10.00 17.89
C ILE A 84 -8.80 10.49 19.32
N THR A 85 -8.12 9.67 20.13
CA THR A 85 -7.88 9.94 21.55
C THR A 85 -6.48 10.41 21.86
N LYS A 86 -5.49 9.97 21.08
CA LYS A 86 -4.09 10.37 21.28
C LYS A 86 -3.44 10.63 19.94
N VAL A 87 -2.73 11.74 19.86
CA VAL A 87 -1.92 12.14 18.71
C VAL A 87 -0.49 12.29 19.19
N LEU A 88 0.43 11.52 18.59
CA LEU A 88 1.85 11.58 18.86
C LEU A 88 2.54 11.88 17.54
N LEU A 89 3.13 13.07 17.42
CA LEU A 89 3.84 13.51 16.21
C LEU A 89 5.36 13.77 16.38
N PRO A 90 6.09 13.26 17.41
CA PRO A 90 7.53 13.44 17.42
C PRO A 90 8.17 12.57 16.33
N TYR A 91 8.59 13.22 15.24
CA TYR A 91 9.36 12.59 14.17
C TYR A 91 10.84 12.57 14.55
N ASN A 92 11.52 11.45 14.33
CA ASN A 92 12.96 11.30 14.52
C ASN A 92 13.73 11.36 13.18
N HIS A 93 13.14 12.00 12.17
CA HIS A 93 13.66 12.08 10.81
C HIS A 93 13.03 13.23 10.05
N ASN A 94 13.69 13.67 8.98
CA ASN A 94 13.12 14.64 8.06
C ASN A 94 11.92 14.06 7.31
N LEU A 95 10.92 14.90 7.08
CA LEU A 95 9.77 14.59 6.24
C LEU A 95 9.97 15.23 4.87
N SER A 96 9.32 14.66 3.85
CA SER A 96 9.44 15.17 2.47
C SER A 96 8.07 15.19 1.79
N PRO A 97 7.33 16.32 1.93
CA PRO A 97 6.03 16.49 1.26
C PRO A 97 6.09 16.22 -0.24
N SER A 98 7.13 16.71 -0.92
CA SER A 98 7.35 16.51 -2.36
C SER A 98 7.54 15.04 -2.76
N LYS A 99 8.03 14.18 -1.84
CA LYS A 99 8.22 12.74 -2.08
C LYS A 99 7.12 11.88 -1.48
N SER A 100 6.05 12.48 -0.95
CA SER A 100 4.93 11.75 -0.34
C SER A 100 4.30 10.73 -1.30
N ARG A 101 4.22 11.05 -2.60
CA ARG A 101 3.68 10.17 -3.66
C ARG A 101 4.29 8.77 -3.71
N TYR A 102 5.56 8.64 -3.32
CA TYR A 102 6.30 7.38 -3.41
C TYR A 102 6.03 6.44 -2.20
N GLN A 103 5.39 6.96 -1.15
CA GLN A 103 5.03 6.16 0.02
C GLN A 103 3.97 5.12 -0.36
N LEU A 104 4.20 3.85 -0.01
CA LEU A 104 3.30 2.74 -0.34
C LEU A 104 1.85 2.98 0.09
N SER A 105 1.63 3.62 1.24
CA SER A 105 0.29 3.91 1.77
C SER A 105 -0.51 4.89 0.92
N HIS A 106 0.18 5.75 0.16
CA HIS A 106 -0.44 6.74 -0.73
C HIS A 106 -0.58 6.20 -2.15
N ARG A 107 -0.11 4.96 -2.39
CA ARG A 107 -0.13 4.35 -3.71
C ARG A 107 -1.31 3.41 -3.88
N SER A 108 -2.09 3.64 -4.91
CA SER A 108 -3.23 2.81 -5.27
C SER A 108 -3.44 2.83 -6.78
N ILE A 109 -3.82 1.68 -7.32
CA ILE A 109 -4.27 1.55 -8.71
C ILE A 109 -5.79 1.45 -8.66
N ASP A 110 -6.46 2.37 -9.34
CA ASP A 110 -7.91 2.39 -9.43
C ASP A 110 -8.46 1.10 -10.07
N SER A 111 -9.68 0.73 -9.67
CA SER A 111 -10.39 -0.46 -10.14
C SER A 111 -10.63 -0.45 -11.66
N ILE A 112 -11.00 0.70 -12.23
CA ILE A 112 -11.24 0.84 -13.67
C ILE A 112 -9.92 0.66 -14.41
N MET A 113 -8.86 1.27 -13.90
CA MET A 113 -7.53 1.12 -14.47
C MET A 113 -7.03 -0.33 -14.39
N LYS A 114 -7.21 -1.02 -13.26
CA LYS A 114 -6.88 -2.46 -13.12
C LYS A 114 -7.58 -3.29 -14.19
N ARG A 115 -8.87 -3.04 -14.43
CA ARG A 115 -9.63 -3.72 -15.48
C ARG A 115 -9.06 -3.44 -16.86
N MET A 116 -8.76 -2.18 -17.17
CA MET A 116 -8.15 -1.79 -18.45
C MET A 116 -6.78 -2.41 -18.67
N LEU A 117 -5.89 -2.36 -17.68
CA LEU A 117 -4.56 -2.98 -17.76
C LEU A 117 -4.67 -4.48 -18.02
N LYS A 118 -5.61 -5.16 -17.35
CA LYS A 118 -5.86 -6.60 -17.55
C LYS A 118 -6.37 -6.91 -18.95
N LEU A 119 -7.32 -6.13 -19.46
CA LEU A 119 -7.87 -6.30 -20.81
C LEU A 119 -6.79 -6.06 -21.88
N ASN A 120 -6.05 -4.97 -21.77
CA ASN A 120 -4.96 -4.62 -22.69
C ASN A 120 -3.90 -5.73 -22.74
N ASP A 121 -3.53 -6.28 -21.58
CA ASP A 121 -2.62 -7.42 -21.50
C ASP A 121 -3.18 -8.69 -22.16
N GLN A 122 -4.49 -8.97 -22.00
CA GLN A 122 -5.14 -10.13 -22.62
C GLN A 122 -5.21 -10.05 -24.15
N VAL A 123 -5.40 -8.85 -24.71
CA VAL A 123 -5.40 -8.64 -26.16
C VAL A 123 -4.00 -8.45 -26.75
N GLY A 124 -2.95 -8.58 -25.93
CA GLY A 124 -1.55 -8.50 -26.38
C GLY A 124 -1.02 -7.08 -26.58
N ILE A 125 -1.68 -6.04 -26.08
CA ILE A 125 -1.15 -4.67 -26.14
C ILE A 125 0.11 -4.59 -25.26
N PRO A 126 1.26 -4.13 -25.81
CA PRO A 126 2.49 -4.00 -25.04
C PRO A 126 2.31 -3.14 -23.78
N PHE A 127 2.85 -3.61 -22.65
CA PHE A 127 2.75 -2.93 -21.35
C PHE A 127 3.13 -1.44 -21.41
N PRO A 128 4.25 -1.02 -22.02
CA PRO A 128 4.63 0.40 -22.06
C PRO A 128 3.56 1.28 -22.72
N LYS A 129 2.89 0.79 -23.77
CA LYS A 129 1.80 1.53 -24.44
C LYS A 129 0.59 1.67 -23.54
N SER A 130 0.19 0.56 -22.89
CA SER A 130 -0.93 0.54 -21.95
C SER A 130 -0.69 1.47 -20.76
N TYR A 131 0.51 1.45 -20.18
CA TYR A 131 0.90 2.32 -19.07
C TYR A 131 0.94 3.79 -19.49
N ASN A 132 1.63 4.14 -20.58
CA ASN A 132 1.73 5.52 -21.05
C ASN A 132 0.37 6.12 -21.41
N ALA A 133 -0.55 5.32 -21.96
CA ALA A 133 -1.92 5.78 -22.21
C ALA A 133 -2.63 6.23 -20.92
N GLN A 134 -2.38 5.53 -19.79
CA GLN A 134 -2.94 5.96 -18.50
C GLN A 134 -2.25 7.22 -17.97
N ILE A 135 -0.93 7.35 -18.13
CA ILE A 135 -0.21 8.56 -17.74
C ILE A 135 -0.74 9.78 -18.51
N ILE A 136 -0.86 9.67 -19.84
CA ILE A 136 -1.41 10.73 -20.70
C ILE A 136 -2.84 11.08 -20.29
N LYS A 137 -3.69 10.07 -20.02
CA LYS A 137 -5.07 10.28 -19.55
C LYS A 137 -5.13 11.08 -18.24
N HIS A 138 -4.17 10.88 -17.34
CA HIS A 138 -4.07 11.59 -16.06
C HIS A 138 -3.26 12.88 -16.15
N GLY A 139 -2.73 13.23 -17.33
CA GLY A 139 -1.99 14.47 -17.59
C GLY A 139 -0.48 14.34 -17.40
N ASP A 140 -0.02 13.69 -16.33
CA ASP A 140 1.41 13.49 -16.08
C ASP A 140 1.69 12.38 -15.05
N TYR A 141 2.94 11.95 -14.95
CA TYR A 141 3.45 11.07 -13.90
C TYR A 141 3.16 11.59 -12.52
N ASP A 142 3.12 12.92 -12.33
CA ASP A 142 2.87 13.52 -11.04
C ASP A 142 1.40 13.52 -10.61
N GLN A 143 0.48 13.27 -11.54
CA GLN A 143 -0.96 13.29 -11.25
C GLN A 143 -1.53 11.92 -10.90
N VAL A 144 -0.74 10.85 -11.05
CA VAL A 144 -1.17 9.48 -10.72
C VAL A 144 -0.80 9.07 -9.29
N SER A 145 -1.58 8.17 -8.70
CA SER A 145 -1.35 7.59 -7.38
C SER A 145 -0.57 6.26 -7.44
N PHE A 146 0.14 5.94 -8.50
CA PHE A 146 0.84 4.66 -8.63
C PHE A 146 2.16 4.82 -9.38
N MET A 147 3.08 3.89 -9.14
CA MET A 147 4.32 3.78 -9.90
C MET A 147 4.16 2.78 -11.04
N GLU A 148 4.99 2.90 -12.08
CA GLU A 148 5.08 1.91 -13.16
C GLU A 148 5.28 0.50 -12.59
N LYS A 149 6.16 0.35 -11.59
CA LYS A 149 6.40 -0.92 -10.89
C LYS A 149 5.13 -1.51 -10.27
N ASP A 150 4.23 -0.68 -9.74
CA ASP A 150 2.97 -1.17 -9.15
C ASP A 150 2.06 -1.78 -10.22
N THR A 151 1.96 -1.12 -11.38
CA THR A 151 1.16 -1.61 -12.52
C THR A 151 1.75 -2.88 -13.15
N ARG A 152 3.09 -2.95 -13.25
CA ARG A 152 3.80 -4.15 -13.70
C ARG A 152 3.55 -5.33 -12.76
N ASN A 153 3.72 -5.12 -11.45
CA ASN A 153 3.46 -6.14 -10.44
C ASN A 153 2.00 -6.64 -10.48
N PHE A 154 1.05 -5.73 -10.73
CA PHE A 154 -0.36 -6.08 -10.90
C PHE A 154 -0.58 -7.00 -12.11
N ILE A 155 0.01 -6.67 -13.27
CA ILE A 155 -0.13 -7.50 -14.48
C ILE A 155 0.53 -8.85 -14.32
N THR A 156 1.72 -8.93 -13.72
CA THR A 156 2.37 -10.21 -13.41
C THR A 156 1.44 -11.09 -12.57
N LYS A 157 0.91 -10.57 -11.46
CA LYS A 157 -0.06 -11.33 -10.64
C LYS A 157 -1.31 -11.73 -11.42
N ALA A 158 -1.80 -10.87 -12.30
CA ALA A 158 -2.95 -11.17 -13.15
C ALA A 158 -2.66 -12.30 -14.15
N ARG A 159 -1.42 -12.40 -14.66
CA ARG A 159 -0.95 -13.52 -15.49
C ARG A 159 -0.91 -14.82 -14.68
N ASP A 160 -0.26 -14.79 -13.52
CA ASP A 160 -0.14 -15.96 -12.63
C ASP A 160 -1.51 -16.54 -12.28
N THR A 161 -2.48 -15.67 -11.95
CA THR A 161 -3.85 -16.09 -11.60
C THR A 161 -4.59 -16.75 -12.77
N ARG A 162 -4.27 -16.42 -14.03
CA ARG A 162 -4.92 -17.02 -15.20
C ARG A 162 -4.39 -18.42 -15.51
N LEU A 163 -3.17 -18.74 -15.09
CA LEU A 163 -2.52 -20.02 -15.39
C LEU A 163 -2.99 -21.15 -14.46
N GLY A 164 -3.88 -20.87 -13.50
CA GLY A 164 -4.58 -21.90 -12.71
C GLY A 164 -3.64 -22.80 -11.93
N GLY A 165 -3.46 -24.05 -12.39
CA GLY A 165 -2.50 -25.04 -11.85
C GLY A 165 -1.03 -24.61 -11.95
N GLY A 166 -0.77 -23.45 -12.53
CA GLY A 166 0.54 -22.82 -12.65
C GLY A 166 1.24 -23.18 -13.96
N ASP A 167 2.36 -22.52 -14.21
CA ASP A 167 3.13 -22.66 -15.45
C ASP A 167 3.53 -24.13 -15.71
N ALA A 168 3.85 -24.88 -14.66
CA ALA A 168 4.24 -26.29 -14.75
C ALA A 168 3.11 -27.19 -15.27
N GLU A 169 1.88 -26.99 -14.79
CA GLU A 169 0.72 -27.78 -15.24
C GLU A 169 0.32 -27.41 -16.68
N VAL A 170 0.36 -26.13 -17.03
CA VAL A 170 0.06 -25.67 -18.39
C VAL A 170 1.07 -26.23 -19.40
N VAL A 171 2.37 -26.19 -19.05
CA VAL A 171 3.45 -26.78 -19.86
C VAL A 171 3.29 -28.30 -19.95
N TYR A 172 2.97 -28.98 -18.85
CA TYR A 172 2.71 -30.43 -18.83
C TYR A 172 1.53 -30.81 -19.75
N GLN A 173 0.41 -30.08 -19.66
CA GLN A 173 -0.76 -30.32 -20.51
C GLN A 173 -0.50 -30.04 -21.99
N TYR A 174 0.35 -29.07 -22.31
CA TYR A 174 0.80 -28.83 -23.67
C TYR A 174 1.59 -30.03 -24.22
N PHE A 175 2.56 -30.53 -23.47
CA PHE A 175 3.34 -31.72 -23.87
C PHE A 175 2.52 -33.00 -23.93
N LYS A 176 1.46 -33.13 -23.11
CA LYS A 176 0.53 -34.26 -23.17
C LYS A 176 -0.37 -34.28 -24.41
N ARG A 177 -0.53 -33.13 -25.09
CA ARG A 177 -1.37 -32.96 -26.28
C ARG A 177 -0.57 -33.02 -27.59
N MET A 178 0.77 -33.03 -27.50
CA MET A 178 1.68 -33.39 -28.58
C MET A 178 1.85 -34.90 -28.64
#